data_AF-A0A1D6P263-F1
#
_entry.id   AF-A0A1D6P263-F1
#
_cell.length_a   1.000
_cell.length_b   1.000
_cell.length_c   1.000
_cell.angle_alpha   90.00
_cell.angle_beta   90.00
_cell.angle_gamma   90.00
#
_symmetry.space_group_name_H-M   'P 1'
#
loop_
_entity.id
_entity.type
_entity.pdbx_description
1 polymer ?
#
loop_
_entity_poly.entity_id
_entity_poly.type
_entity_poly.pdbx_seq_one_letter_code
_entity_poly.pdbx_strand_id
1 'polypeptide(L)'
;MPTKEMDTKKILLMMDFTAKQYIDQKVELVSGSKTDEYLEQLDKALEICNSRFEPQLIVYNAGTDILDGDPLGRLKVSPEGVVTRDEKVFRFAKDRNIPLLMLTSGEILLTRGYMKSSARVIADSIINLSNKNLIGLGSQLG
;
A
#
# COMPACT_ATOMS: atom_id res chain seq x y z
N MET A 1 -4.04 -33.44 -11.78
CA MET A 1 -4.78 -32.19 -11.49
C MET A 1 -3.96 -31.05 -12.07
N PRO A 2 -4.53 -30.15 -12.89
CA PRO A 2 -3.77 -28.99 -13.33
C PRO A 2 -3.55 -28.08 -12.11
N THR A 3 -2.28 -27.75 -11.84
CA THR A 3 -1.91 -26.70 -10.89
C THR A 3 -2.58 -25.41 -11.32
N LYS A 4 -3.55 -24.91 -10.53
CA LYS A 4 -4.03 -23.54 -10.67
C LYS A 4 -2.85 -22.63 -10.37
N GLU A 5 -2.22 -22.14 -11.42
CA GLU A 5 -1.19 -21.11 -11.31
C GLU A 5 -1.88 -19.84 -10.79
N MET A 6 -1.32 -19.24 -9.74
CA MET A 6 -1.86 -18.02 -9.16
C MET A 6 -1.51 -16.86 -10.08
N ASP A 7 -2.48 -16.40 -10.87
CA ASP A 7 -2.36 -15.22 -11.74
C ASP A 7 -2.05 -13.99 -10.87
N THR A 8 -0.76 -13.64 -10.79
CA THR A 8 -0.25 -12.61 -9.88
C THR A 8 -0.10 -11.31 -10.64
N LYS A 9 -1.01 -10.36 -10.40
CA LYS A 9 -1.01 -9.06 -11.09
C LYS A 9 -0.44 -7.97 -10.20
N LYS A 10 0.61 -7.27 -10.66
CA LYS A 10 1.31 -6.20 -9.91
C LYS A 10 0.89 -4.82 -10.39
N ILE A 11 0.73 -3.86 -9.46
CA ILE A 11 0.02 -2.59 -9.73
C ILE A 11 0.83 -1.32 -9.39
N LEU A 12 1.89 -1.36 -8.57
CA LEU A 12 2.60 -0.13 -8.18
C LEU A 12 4.08 -0.33 -7.90
N LEU A 13 4.95 0.43 -8.57
CA LEU A 13 6.37 0.49 -8.22
C LEU A 13 7.07 1.72 -8.83
N MET A 14 7.87 2.42 -8.02
CA MET A 14 8.48 3.69 -8.44
C MET A 14 9.75 3.50 -9.30
N MET A 15 10.68 2.57 -8.99
CA MET A 15 12.01 2.56 -9.66
C MET A 15 12.75 1.20 -9.84
N ASP A 16 12.11 0.04 -9.77
CA ASP A 16 12.75 -1.26 -10.11
C ASP A 16 12.44 -1.65 -11.57
N PHE A 17 13.45 -1.54 -12.43
CA PHE A 17 13.34 -1.85 -13.87
C PHE A 17 13.05 -3.33 -14.15
N THR A 18 13.48 -4.23 -13.27
CA THR A 18 13.21 -5.67 -13.38
C THR A 18 11.75 -5.94 -12.99
N ALA A 19 11.29 -5.36 -11.89
CA ALA A 19 9.90 -5.49 -11.47
C ALA A 19 8.91 -4.86 -12.47
N LYS A 20 9.29 -3.75 -13.13
CA LYS A 20 8.48 -3.05 -14.14
C LYS A 20 8.00 -3.95 -15.28
N GLN A 21 8.72 -5.02 -15.61
CA GLN A 21 8.32 -5.97 -16.66
C GLN A 21 7.13 -6.84 -16.26
N TYR A 22 6.88 -6.98 -14.95
CA TYR A 22 5.83 -7.82 -14.37
C TYR A 22 4.66 -7.01 -13.82
N ILE A 23 4.54 -5.73 -14.21
CA ILE A 23 3.47 -4.82 -13.76
C ILE A 23 2.44 -4.68 -14.88
N ASP A 24 1.24 -5.19 -14.64
CA ASP A 24 0.11 -5.16 -15.58
C ASP A 24 -0.56 -3.79 -15.67
N GLN A 25 -0.47 -3.01 -14.59
CA GLN A 25 -1.02 -1.66 -14.49
C GLN A 25 0.05 -0.74 -13.89
N LYS A 26 0.70 0.05 -14.73
CA LYS A 26 1.74 0.99 -14.29
C LYS A 26 1.10 2.32 -13.90
N VAL A 27 1.48 2.81 -12.73
CA VAL A 27 1.12 4.15 -12.25
C VAL A 27 2.43 4.88 -11.99
N GLU A 28 2.80 5.78 -12.90
CA GLU A 28 4.04 6.55 -12.78
C GLU A 28 3.74 7.86 -12.05
N LEU A 29 4.51 8.12 -10.99
CA LEU A 29 4.43 9.34 -10.21
C LEU A 29 5.67 10.19 -10.44
N VAL A 30 5.48 11.50 -10.49
CA VAL A 30 6.58 12.45 -10.65
C VAL A 30 7.33 12.57 -9.33
N SER A 31 8.65 12.68 -9.41
CA SER A 31 9.46 12.96 -8.21
C SER A 31 8.99 14.25 -7.56
N GLY A 32 8.78 14.22 -6.25
CA GLY A 32 8.27 15.34 -5.48
C GLY A 32 6.75 15.41 -5.40
N SER A 33 6.02 14.45 -5.99
CA SER A 33 4.56 14.39 -5.88
C SER A 33 4.10 14.39 -4.43
N LYS A 34 3.09 15.23 -4.17
CA LYS A 34 2.54 15.47 -2.83
C LYS A 34 1.43 14.48 -2.51
N THR A 35 0.99 14.48 -1.24
CA THR A 35 -0.10 13.63 -0.74
C THR A 35 -1.33 13.63 -1.65
N ASP A 36 -1.87 14.79 -2.02
CA ASP A 36 -3.12 14.86 -2.77
C ASP A 36 -3.00 14.22 -4.16
N GLU A 37 -1.91 14.53 -4.87
CA GLU A 37 -1.60 13.94 -6.19
C GLU A 37 -1.44 12.42 -6.07
N TYR A 38 -0.73 11.95 -5.04
CA TYR A 38 -0.53 10.53 -4.78
C TYR A 38 -1.87 9.81 -4.56
N LEU A 39 -2.73 10.37 -3.71
CA LEU A 39 -4.02 9.77 -3.37
C LEU A 39 -5.01 9.80 -4.54
N GLU A 40 -4.97 10.86 -5.37
CA GLU A 40 -5.78 10.92 -6.59
C GLU A 40 -5.37 9.82 -7.59
N GLN A 41 -4.07 9.60 -7.77
CA GLN A 41 -3.58 8.54 -8.64
C GLN A 41 -3.89 7.15 -8.07
N LEU A 42 -3.86 6.98 -6.76
CA LEU A 42 -4.30 5.75 -6.10
C LEU A 42 -5.77 5.46 -6.39
N ASP A 43 -6.66 6.45 -6.27
CA ASP A 43 -8.09 6.27 -6.52
C ASP A 43 -8.34 5.83 -7.97
N LYS A 44 -7.72 6.50 -8.94
CA LYS A 44 -7.77 6.10 -10.36
C LYS A 44 -7.25 4.68 -10.56
N ALA A 45 -6.17 4.33 -9.88
CA ALA A 45 -5.59 3.00 -10.00
C ALA A 45 -6.52 1.91 -9.46
N LEU A 46 -7.15 2.14 -8.30
CA LEU A 46 -8.12 1.23 -7.70
C LEU A 46 -9.37 1.07 -8.56
N GLU A 47 -9.84 2.14 -9.22
CA GLU A 47 -10.97 2.07 -10.16
C GLU A 47 -10.65 1.20 -11.38
N ILE A 48 -9.46 1.36 -11.96
CA ILE A 48 -9.00 0.47 -13.05
C ILE A 48 -8.87 -0.97 -12.54
N CYS A 49 -8.35 -1.18 -11.34
CA CYS A 49 -8.28 -2.52 -10.74
C CYS A 49 -9.67 -3.12 -10.50
N ASN A 50 -10.67 -2.29 -10.23
CA ASN A 50 -12.06 -2.70 -10.08
C ASN A 50 -12.66 -3.21 -11.39
N SER A 51 -12.37 -2.53 -12.49
CA SER A 51 -12.92 -2.88 -13.80
C SER A 51 -12.15 -4.01 -14.51
N ARG A 52 -10.86 -4.17 -14.21
CA ARG A 52 -9.96 -5.06 -14.99
C ARG A 52 -9.58 -6.35 -14.28
N PHE A 53 -9.69 -6.43 -12.96
CA PHE A 53 -9.21 -7.57 -12.18
C PHE A 53 -10.26 -8.11 -11.22
N GLU A 54 -10.30 -9.45 -11.08
CA GLU A 54 -11.08 -10.18 -10.07
C GLU A 54 -10.15 -10.98 -9.15
N PRO A 55 -9.36 -10.31 -8.29
CA PRO A 55 -8.39 -11.01 -7.45
C PRO A 55 -9.10 -11.81 -6.36
N GLN A 56 -8.58 -13.02 -6.08
CA GLN A 56 -9.04 -13.84 -4.95
C GLN A 56 -8.23 -13.56 -3.66
N LEU A 57 -7.13 -12.82 -3.78
CA LEU A 57 -6.25 -12.40 -2.70
C LEU A 57 -5.54 -11.11 -3.15
N ILE A 58 -5.42 -10.15 -2.23
CA ILE A 58 -4.60 -8.95 -2.43
C ILE A 58 -3.35 -9.05 -1.56
N VAL A 59 -2.17 -9.00 -2.18
CA VAL A 59 -0.90 -8.80 -1.46
C VAL A 59 -0.53 -7.33 -1.58
N TYR A 60 -0.68 -6.59 -0.49
CA TYR A 60 -0.45 -5.16 -0.43
C TYR A 60 0.91 -4.85 0.19
N ASN A 61 1.86 -4.43 -0.64
CA ASN A 61 3.18 -4.02 -0.19
C ASN A 61 3.16 -2.55 0.28
N ALA A 62 3.01 -2.32 1.58
CA ALA A 62 2.75 -1.03 2.17
C ALA A 62 4.04 -0.29 2.57
N GLY A 63 4.83 0.11 1.57
CA GLY A 63 6.08 0.85 1.73
C GLY A 63 5.91 2.20 2.44
N THR A 64 6.79 2.56 3.39
CA THR A 64 6.86 3.94 3.93
C THR A 64 7.89 4.82 3.23
N ASP A 65 8.55 4.30 2.21
CA ASP A 65 9.55 4.99 1.38
C ASP A 65 8.98 6.21 0.64
N ILE A 66 7.66 6.31 0.50
CA ILE A 66 6.99 7.47 -0.13
C ILE A 66 6.92 8.73 0.76
N LEU A 67 7.33 8.64 2.03
CA LEU A 67 7.26 9.73 2.99
C LEU A 67 8.18 10.90 2.62
N ASP A 68 7.73 12.13 2.89
CA ASP A 68 8.59 13.32 2.70
C ASP A 68 9.86 13.22 3.55
N GLY A 69 11.01 13.38 2.89
CA GLY A 69 12.33 13.23 3.50
C GLY A 69 12.90 11.81 3.48
N ASP A 70 12.21 10.82 2.91
CA ASP A 70 12.80 9.52 2.63
C ASP A 70 13.94 9.68 1.59
N PRO A 71 15.14 9.11 1.84
CA PRO A 71 16.28 9.26 0.94
C PRO A 71 16.18 8.42 -0.35
N LEU A 72 15.29 7.43 -0.39
CA LEU A 72 15.11 6.47 -1.49
C LEU A 72 13.87 6.80 -2.31
N GLY A 73 12.71 6.94 -1.66
CA GLY A 73 11.46 7.27 -2.31
C GLY A 73 11.33 8.77 -2.44
N ARG A 74 11.57 9.27 -3.65
CA ARG A 74 11.63 10.71 -3.96
C ARG A 74 10.24 11.36 -4.03
N LEU A 75 9.31 10.98 -3.17
CA LEU A 75 7.97 11.54 -3.05
C LEU A 75 7.88 12.43 -1.81
N LYS A 76 6.77 13.17 -1.68
CA LYS A 76 6.51 14.09 -0.58
C LYS A 76 5.15 13.82 0.04
N VAL A 77 4.90 12.55 0.37
CA VAL A 77 3.66 12.13 1.03
C VAL A 77 3.79 12.35 2.53
N SER A 78 2.76 12.90 3.14
CA SER A 78 2.69 13.11 4.59
C SER A 78 2.38 11.80 5.34
N PRO A 79 2.69 11.71 6.64
CA PRO A 79 2.24 10.62 7.52
C PRO A 79 0.74 10.32 7.40
N GLU A 80 -0.10 11.35 7.41
CA GLU A 80 -1.55 11.22 7.28
C GLU A 80 -1.96 10.73 5.89
N GLY A 81 -1.17 11.07 4.87
CA GLY A 81 -1.33 10.57 3.51
C GLY A 81 -1.11 9.06 3.43
N VAL A 82 -0.10 8.53 4.14
CA VAL A 82 0.16 7.08 4.23
C VAL A 82 -0.98 6.36 4.94
N VAL A 83 -1.47 6.90 6.06
CA VAL A 83 -2.65 6.35 6.77
C VAL A 83 -3.88 6.33 5.85
N THR A 84 -4.10 7.41 5.10
CA THR A 84 -5.21 7.54 4.15
C THR A 84 -5.09 6.56 2.99
N ARG A 85 -3.87 6.37 2.47
CA ARG A 85 -3.58 5.37 1.42
C ARG A 85 -3.95 3.96 1.89
N ASP A 86 -3.44 3.55 3.05
CA ASP A 86 -3.69 2.22 3.58
C ASP A 86 -5.20 2.01 3.81
N GLU A 87 -5.89 3.00 4.36
CA GLU A 87 -7.34 2.99 4.51
C GLU A 87 -8.07 2.76 3.18
N LYS A 88 -7.72 3.48 2.12
CA LYS A 88 -8.35 3.33 0.80
C LYS A 88 -8.17 1.91 0.25
N VAL A 89 -6.97 1.34 0.38
CA VAL A 89 -6.68 -0.03 -0.06
C VAL A 89 -7.47 -1.07 0.74
N PHE A 90 -7.55 -0.93 2.06
CA PHE A 90 -8.33 -1.84 2.90
C PHE A 90 -9.84 -1.72 2.66
N ARG A 91 -10.37 -0.51 2.44
CA ARG A 91 -11.77 -0.31 2.02
C ARG A 91 -12.06 -1.01 0.71
N PHE A 92 -11.21 -0.81 -0.30
CA PHE A 92 -11.35 -1.48 -1.59
C PHE A 92 -11.40 -3.00 -1.45
N ALA A 93 -10.53 -3.60 -0.63
CA ALA A 93 -10.56 -5.04 -0.39
C ALA A 93 -11.83 -5.48 0.36
N LYS A 94 -12.21 -4.75 1.41
CA LYS A 94 -13.38 -5.05 2.25
C LYS A 94 -14.70 -4.95 1.47
N ASP A 95 -14.89 -3.88 0.71
CA ASP A 95 -16.11 -3.64 -0.06
C ASP A 95 -16.33 -4.73 -1.13
N ARG A 96 -15.25 -5.37 -1.57
CA ARG A 96 -15.25 -6.50 -2.52
C ARG A 96 -15.20 -7.87 -1.85
N ASN A 97 -15.13 -7.92 -0.53
CA ASN A 97 -14.97 -9.15 0.26
C ASN A 97 -13.75 -10.00 -0.18
N ILE A 98 -12.62 -9.35 -0.47
CA ILE A 98 -11.38 -9.99 -0.91
C ILE A 98 -10.39 -10.03 0.26
N PRO A 99 -9.83 -11.20 0.61
CA PRO A 99 -8.77 -11.30 1.59
C PRO A 99 -7.58 -10.43 1.21
N LEU A 100 -7.02 -9.70 2.19
CA LEU A 100 -5.86 -8.83 2.00
C LEU A 100 -4.76 -9.17 3.00
N LEU A 101 -3.54 -9.33 2.48
CA LEU A 101 -2.30 -9.46 3.24
C LEU A 101 -1.50 -8.17 3.07
N MET A 102 -1.33 -7.41 4.15
CA MET A 102 -0.45 -6.25 4.18
C MET A 102 0.97 -6.69 4.57
N LEU A 103 1.94 -6.34 3.74
CA LEU A 103 3.36 -6.46 4.03
C LEU A 103 3.88 -5.07 4.34
N THR A 104 4.26 -4.82 5.59
CA THR A 104 4.89 -3.57 5.97
C THR A 104 6.31 -3.58 5.42
N SER A 105 6.50 -2.94 4.27
CA SER A 105 7.82 -2.72 3.69
C SER A 105 8.27 -1.29 3.96
N GLY A 106 9.57 -1.10 3.85
CA GLY A 106 10.25 0.13 4.20
C GLY A 106 11.68 -0.28 4.44
N GLU A 107 12.59 0.25 3.65
CA GLU A 107 14.00 -0.10 3.81
C GLU A 107 14.48 0.34 5.19
N ILE A 108 15.15 -0.59 5.88
CA ILE A 108 15.87 -0.33 7.13
C ILE A 108 17.09 0.50 6.76
N LEU A 109 16.93 1.82 6.59
CA LEU A 109 18.08 2.71 6.68
C LEU A 109 18.35 2.96 8.17
N LEU A 110 19.49 2.44 8.64
CA LEU A 110 19.95 2.43 10.04
C LEU A 110 20.28 3.81 10.63
N THR A 111 19.64 4.89 10.17
CA THR A 111 19.69 6.18 10.85
C THR A 111 18.66 6.17 11.98
N ARG A 112 19.13 6.26 13.23
CA ARG A 112 18.36 6.08 14.49
C ARG A 112 17.03 6.85 14.62
N GLY A 113 16.76 7.83 13.75
CA GLY A 113 15.49 8.58 13.70
C GLY A 113 14.46 8.03 12.71
N TYR A 114 14.90 7.50 11.56
CA TYR A 114 14.01 7.14 10.44
C TYR A 114 13.13 5.91 10.74
N MET A 115 13.70 4.95 11.47
CA MET A 115 12.97 3.77 11.94
C MET A 115 11.84 4.14 12.91
N LYS A 116 12.00 5.21 13.70
CA LYS A 116 10.98 5.64 14.68
C LYS A 116 9.81 6.36 14.03
N SER A 117 10.07 7.23 13.05
CA SER A 117 9.00 7.91 12.32
C SER A 117 8.19 6.91 11.48
N SER A 118 8.85 6.03 10.73
CA SER A 118 8.16 5.02 9.91
C SER A 118 7.35 4.04 10.75
N ALA A 119 7.91 3.52 11.85
CA ALA A 119 7.18 2.63 12.75
C ALA A 119 5.95 3.30 13.37
N ARG A 120 6.04 4.59 13.71
CA ARG A 120 4.90 5.35 14.23
C ARG A 120 3.79 5.48 13.18
N VAL A 121 4.13 5.81 11.93
CA VAL A 121 3.13 5.91 10.85
C VAL A 121 2.43 4.57 10.60
N ILE A 122 3.18 3.46 10.64
CA ILE A 122 2.60 2.12 10.52
C ILE A 122 1.65 1.84 11.69
N ALA A 123 2.04 2.17 12.93
CA ALA A 123 1.18 2.00 14.09
C ALA A 123 -0.10 2.85 14.00
N ASP A 124 0.04 4.12 13.61
CA ASP A 124 -1.09 5.05 13.41
C ASP A 124 -2.04 4.54 12.32
N SER A 125 -1.49 3.94 11.24
CA SER A 125 -2.26 3.28 10.18
C SER A 125 -3.06 2.09 10.71
N ILE A 126 -2.42 1.17 11.45
CA ILE A 126 -3.10 0.00 12.04
C ILE A 126 -4.20 0.44 13.01
N ILE A 127 -3.95 1.44 13.86
CA ILE A 127 -4.94 1.99 14.78
C ILE A 127 -6.13 2.58 14.00
N ASN A 128 -5.87 3.37 12.94
CA ASN A 128 -6.93 3.93 12.09
C ASN A 128 -7.77 2.83 11.43
N LEU A 129 -7.14 1.80 10.86
CA LEU A 129 -7.83 0.66 10.27
C LEU A 129 -8.72 -0.05 11.28
N SER A 130 -8.23 -0.27 12.51
CA SER A 130 -9.01 -0.87 13.59
C SER A 130 -10.19 0.00 13.98
N ASN A 131 -9.98 1.30 14.20
CA ASN A 131 -11.04 2.25 14.59
C ASN A 131 -12.16 2.33 13.54
N LYS A 132 -11.82 2.13 12.27
CA LYS A 132 -12.78 2.11 11.15
C LYS A 132 -13.37 0.73 10.87
N ASN A 133 -13.10 -0.25 11.74
CA ASN A 133 -13.53 -1.64 11.61
C ASN A 133 -13.10 -2.28 10.27
N LEU A 134 -11.98 -1.83 9.69
CA LEU A 134 -11.43 -2.39 8.46
C LEU A 134 -10.55 -3.62 8.74
N ILE A 135 -10.02 -3.72 9.95
CA ILE A 135 -9.38 -4.92 10.49
C ILE A 135 -10.00 -5.26 11.85
N GLY A 136 -10.01 -6.55 12.18
CA GLY A 136 -10.30 -7.00 13.53
C GLY A 136 -8.99 -7.12 14.31
N LEU A 137 -8.79 -6.29 15.32
CA LEU A 137 -7.83 -6.61 16.38
C LEU A 137 -8.55 -7.55 17.33
N GLY A 138 -8.35 -8.86 17.14
CA GLY A 138 -9.14 -9.87 17.82
C GLY A 138 -9.18 -9.66 19.34
N SER A 139 -10.37 -9.43 19.89
CA SER A 139 -10.69 -9.86 21.26
C SER A 139 -11.06 -11.34 21.22
N GLN A 140 -10.07 -12.21 21.08
CA GLN A 140 -10.25 -13.67 21.25
C GLN A 140 -9.69 -14.07 22.61
N LEU A 141 -10.37 -13.60 23.66
CA LEU A 141 -10.47 -14.23 24.97
C LEU A 141 -11.91 -13.95 25.44
N GLY A 142 -12.77 -14.94 25.25
CA GLY A 142 -14.19 -14.92 25.61
C GLY A 142 -14.85 -16.21 25.14
#